data_AF-A0A524DI28-F1
#
_entry.id   AF-A0A524DI28-F1
#
_cell.length_a   1.000
_cell.length_b   1.000
_cell.length_c   1.000
_cell.angle_alpha   90.00
_cell.angle_beta   90.00
_cell.angle_gamma   90.00
#
_symmetry.space_group_name_H-M   'P 1'
#
loop_
_entity.id
_entity.type
_entity.pdbx_description
1 polymer ?
#
loop_
_entity_poly.entity_id
_entity_poly.type
_entity_poly.pdbx_seq_one_letter_code
_entity_poly.pdbx_strand_id
1 'polypeptide(L)'
;MNETLIVLTYVAAIAMGLTDFFGHRISGLASEYRDKILSLSSGLLISLLFLILIPDLVSTNFSSILFLFMLIGFVIMHLAEKYIYRHVENKQKVLEDLKMIHIFGFGFDNFMVGFIIAIVFMTDPIVMLELSIPLMLQMLSSSISLDSIDIRLNDRISKILLSILPVIGASVGLILEFEQIYANYILSFALGVLFYMVIRDVIPQGGSGSPPLFLIGTLVTIGFWILRFFI
;
A
#
# COMPACT_ATOMS: atom_id res chain seq x y z
N MET A 1 -6.18 -15.07 -20.95
CA MET A 1 -5.36 -13.98 -20.37
C MET A 1 -4.14 -13.74 -21.26
N ASN A 2 -3.76 -12.50 -21.55
CA ASN A 2 -2.59 -12.22 -22.43
C ASN A 2 -1.30 -12.52 -21.66
N GLU A 3 -0.46 -13.43 -22.18
CA GLU A 3 0.80 -13.85 -21.56
C GLU A 3 1.70 -12.64 -21.22
N THR A 4 1.71 -11.61 -22.07
CA THR A 4 2.49 -10.39 -21.83
C THR A 4 2.02 -9.64 -20.58
N LEU A 5 0.72 -9.56 -20.33
CA LEU A 5 0.17 -8.86 -19.16
C LEU A 5 0.56 -9.59 -17.88
N ILE A 6 0.47 -10.93 -17.87
CA ILE A 6 0.87 -11.76 -16.74
C ILE A 6 2.34 -11.53 -16.38
N VAL A 7 3.22 -11.56 -17.39
CA VAL A 7 4.65 -11.36 -17.20
C VAL A 7 4.91 -9.97 -16.62
N LEU A 8 4.28 -8.93 -17.18
CA LEU A 8 4.44 -7.56 -16.68
C LEU A 8 3.90 -7.42 -15.24
N THR A 9 2.80 -8.08 -14.86
CA THR A 9 2.27 -8.08 -13.48
C THR A 9 3.30 -8.64 -12.52
N TYR A 10 3.92 -9.77 -12.88
CA TYR A 10 4.97 -10.37 -12.07
C TYR A 10 6.22 -9.51 -11.99
N VAL A 11 6.64 -8.88 -13.11
CA VAL A 11 7.77 -7.94 -13.11
C VAL A 11 7.50 -6.78 -12.15
N ALA A 12 6.29 -6.21 -12.18
CA ALA A 12 5.88 -5.15 -11.27
C ALA A 12 5.89 -5.63 -9.81
N ALA A 13 5.27 -6.78 -9.52
CA ALA A 13 5.21 -7.34 -8.16
C ALA A 13 6.61 -7.70 -7.61
N ILE A 14 7.52 -8.18 -8.45
CA ILE A 14 8.91 -8.44 -8.08
C ILE A 14 9.64 -7.11 -7.83
N ALA A 15 9.47 -6.11 -8.68
CA ALA A 15 10.05 -4.78 -8.48
C ALA A 15 9.57 -4.15 -7.17
N MET A 16 8.30 -4.32 -6.84
CA MET A 16 7.74 -4.00 -5.53
C MET A 16 8.49 -4.77 -4.43
N GLY A 17 8.50 -6.10 -4.46
CA GLY A 17 9.20 -6.90 -3.44
C GLY A 17 10.66 -6.50 -3.23
N LEU A 18 11.40 -6.21 -4.30
CA LEU A 18 12.76 -5.69 -4.24
C LEU A 18 12.83 -4.31 -3.57
N THR A 19 11.86 -3.44 -3.84
CA THR A 19 11.75 -2.12 -3.23
C THR A 19 11.61 -2.22 -1.71
N ASP A 20 10.76 -3.12 -1.22
CA ASP A 20 10.64 -3.39 0.23
C ASP A 20 11.96 -3.98 0.78
N PHE A 21 12.54 -4.96 0.10
CA PHE A 21 13.78 -5.61 0.54
C PHE A 21 14.95 -4.62 0.68
N PHE A 22 15.15 -3.76 -0.32
CA PHE A 22 16.20 -2.74 -0.31
C PHE A 22 15.83 -1.54 0.58
N GLY A 23 14.54 -1.23 0.71
CA GLY A 23 14.04 -0.19 1.62
C GLY A 23 14.54 -0.40 3.04
N HIS A 24 14.52 -1.63 3.54
CA HIS A 24 15.07 -2.01 4.85
C HIS A 24 16.59 -1.87 5.01
N ARG A 25 17.34 -1.71 3.90
CA ARG A 25 18.79 -1.46 3.93
C ARG A 25 19.08 0.04 3.86
N ILE A 26 18.23 0.78 3.17
CA ILE A 26 18.32 2.23 2.97
C ILE A 26 17.72 2.98 4.17
N SER A 27 16.78 2.37 4.89
CA SER A 27 16.08 2.92 6.06
C SER A 27 17.00 3.56 7.10
N GLY A 28 18.10 2.89 7.44
CA GLY A 28 19.09 3.43 8.39
C GLY A 28 19.69 4.77 7.93
N LEU A 29 19.97 4.91 6.64
CA LEU A 29 20.51 6.13 6.02
C LEU A 29 19.43 7.21 5.80
N ALA A 30 18.20 6.78 5.51
CA ALA A 30 17.08 7.67 5.22
C ALA A 30 16.32 8.14 6.46
N SER A 31 16.68 7.68 7.66
CA SER A 31 16.03 8.01 8.93
C SER A 31 15.93 9.54 9.18
N GLU A 32 16.95 10.31 8.80
CA GLU A 32 16.97 11.78 8.91
C GLU A 32 15.94 12.46 7.97
N TYR A 33 15.59 11.81 6.86
CA TYR A 33 14.65 12.31 5.86
C TYR A 33 13.28 11.62 5.94
N ARG A 34 13.05 10.80 6.96
CA ARG A 34 11.85 9.98 7.12
C ARG A 34 10.56 10.79 6.93
N ASP A 35 10.36 11.84 7.72
CA ASP A 35 9.11 12.60 7.69
C ASP A 35 8.90 13.32 6.34
N LYS A 36 10.00 13.68 5.66
CA LYS A 36 9.96 14.26 4.31
C LYS A 36 9.50 13.23 3.27
N ILE A 37 10.05 12.01 3.33
CA ILE A 37 9.67 10.90 2.44
C ILE A 37 8.22 10.50 2.69
N LEU A 38 7.82 10.38 3.95
CA LEU A 38 6.44 10.10 4.37
C LEU A 38 5.45 11.18 3.89
N SER A 39 5.84 12.46 3.98
CA SER A 39 5.02 13.56 3.46
C SER A 39 4.81 13.47 1.95
N LEU A 40 5.88 13.22 1.19
CA LEU A 40 5.81 13.07 -0.27
C LEU A 40 4.94 11.86 -0.66
N SER A 41 5.17 10.72 -0.01
CA SER A 41 4.46 9.46 -0.23
C SER A 41 2.97 9.56 0.08
N SER A 42 2.61 10.16 1.23
CA SER A 42 1.21 10.38 1.57
C SER A 42 0.49 11.30 0.58
N GLY A 43 1.16 12.35 0.09
CA GLY A 43 0.63 13.22 -0.97
C GLY A 43 0.33 12.46 -2.26
N LEU A 44 1.25 11.59 -2.69
CA LEU A 44 1.08 10.72 -3.87
C LEU A 44 -0.04 9.70 -3.68
N LEU A 45 -0.12 9.03 -2.53
CA LEU A 45 -1.08 7.95 -2.28
C LEU A 45 -2.50 8.44 -2.06
N ILE A 46 -2.68 9.54 -1.31
CA ILE A 46 -4.00 10.13 -1.12
C ILE A 46 -4.56 10.58 -2.48
N SER A 47 -3.76 11.28 -3.28
CA SER A 47 -4.19 11.70 -4.61
C SER A 47 -4.43 10.51 -5.54
N LEU A 48 -3.60 9.46 -5.48
CA LEU A 48 -3.79 8.23 -6.26
C LEU A 48 -5.12 7.54 -5.92
N LEU A 49 -5.43 7.41 -4.63
CA LEU A 49 -6.69 6.84 -4.16
C LEU A 49 -7.89 7.61 -4.72
N PHE A 50 -7.91 8.92 -4.57
CA PHE A 50 -9.08 9.73 -4.93
C PHE A 50 -9.23 10.04 -6.42
N LEU A 51 -8.13 10.15 -7.18
CA LEU A 51 -8.18 10.55 -8.58
C LEU A 51 -8.17 9.37 -9.56
N ILE A 52 -7.56 8.25 -9.17
CA ILE A 52 -7.33 7.12 -10.08
C ILE A 52 -8.06 5.88 -9.57
N LEU A 53 -7.69 5.36 -8.40
CA LEU A 53 -8.19 4.05 -7.93
C LEU A 53 -9.69 4.01 -7.65
N ILE A 54 -10.22 4.98 -6.90
CA ILE A 54 -11.65 5.01 -6.57
C ILE A 54 -12.49 5.31 -7.84
N PRO A 55 -12.17 6.34 -8.65
CA PRO A 55 -12.93 6.60 -9.88
C PRO A 55 -12.91 5.43 -10.87
N ASP A 56 -11.76 4.80 -11.10
CA ASP A 56 -11.65 3.66 -12.02
C ASP A 56 -12.51 2.49 -11.55
N LEU A 57 -12.41 2.13 -10.27
CA LEU A 57 -13.26 1.09 -9.67
C LEU A 57 -14.75 1.37 -9.88
N VAL A 58 -15.19 2.60 -9.62
CA VAL A 58 -16.60 3.00 -9.70
C VAL A 58 -17.09 3.09 -11.15
N SER A 59 -16.21 3.44 -12.10
CA SER A 59 -16.54 3.52 -13.52
C SER A 59 -16.82 2.16 -14.16
N THR A 60 -16.18 1.09 -13.69
CA THR A 60 -16.38 -0.26 -14.23
C THR A 60 -17.74 -0.84 -13.87
N ASN A 61 -18.26 -0.55 -12.68
CA ASN A 61 -19.60 -0.95 -12.24
C ASN A 61 -20.06 -0.06 -11.07
N PHE A 62 -20.85 0.98 -11.36
CA PHE A 62 -21.36 1.84 -10.30
C PHE A 62 -22.34 1.07 -9.41
N SER A 63 -21.92 0.80 -8.17
CA SER A 63 -22.78 0.27 -7.12
C SER A 63 -22.44 0.89 -5.79
N SER A 64 -23.45 1.42 -5.08
CA SER A 64 -23.27 2.00 -3.76
C SER A 64 -22.68 1.00 -2.75
N ILE A 65 -22.81 -0.31 -3.02
CA ILE A 65 -22.24 -1.36 -2.17
C ILE A 65 -20.70 -1.38 -2.21
N LEU A 66 -20.07 -0.88 -3.28
CA LEU A 66 -18.60 -0.77 -3.36
C LEU A 66 -18.07 0.10 -2.21
N PHE A 67 -18.72 1.24 -1.95
CA PHE A 67 -18.37 2.12 -0.84
C PHE A 67 -18.60 1.47 0.53
N LEU A 68 -19.59 0.58 0.65
CA LEU A 68 -19.78 -0.22 1.87
C LEU A 68 -18.61 -1.18 2.09
N PHE A 69 -18.15 -1.90 1.06
CA PHE A 69 -16.98 -2.77 1.16
C PHE A 69 -15.70 -1.99 1.50
N MET A 70 -15.53 -0.81 0.90
CA MET A 70 -14.43 0.10 1.24
C MET A 70 -14.50 0.55 2.70
N LEU A 71 -15.67 0.92 3.19
CA LEU A 71 -15.86 1.26 4.60
C LEU A 71 -15.56 0.07 5.52
N ILE A 72 -16.00 -1.14 5.14
CA ILE A 72 -15.72 -2.38 5.89
C ILE A 72 -14.21 -2.62 5.98
N GLY A 73 -13.47 -2.49 4.88
CA GLY A 73 -12.00 -2.62 4.88
C GLY A 73 -11.32 -1.63 5.82
N PHE A 74 -11.73 -0.35 5.74
CA PHE A 74 -11.23 0.70 6.62
C PHE A 74 -11.51 0.40 8.09
N VAL A 75 -12.77 0.07 8.43
CA VAL A 75 -13.21 -0.17 9.81
C VAL A 75 -12.55 -1.42 10.38
N ILE A 76 -12.44 -2.51 9.62
CA ILE A 76 -11.79 -3.74 10.09
C ILE A 76 -10.33 -3.46 10.43
N MET A 77 -9.58 -2.75 9.58
CA MET A 77 -8.19 -2.40 9.89
C MET A 77 -8.08 -1.49 11.11
N HIS A 78 -8.97 -0.50 11.21
CA HIS A 78 -9.02 0.38 12.38
C HIS A 78 -9.27 -0.38 13.68
N LEU A 79 -10.28 -1.26 13.68
CA LEU A 79 -10.63 -2.06 14.85
C LEU A 79 -9.55 -3.09 15.17
N ALA A 80 -8.96 -3.74 14.17
CA ALA A 80 -7.85 -4.66 14.35
C ALA A 80 -6.69 -3.96 15.06
N GLU A 81 -6.28 -2.78 14.59
CA GLU A 81 -5.22 -2.02 15.26
C GLU A 81 -5.61 -1.67 16.71
N LYS A 82 -6.79 -1.06 16.92
CA LYS A 82 -7.22 -0.59 18.26
C LYS A 82 -7.47 -1.70 19.26
N TYR A 83 -8.02 -2.83 18.83
CA TYR A 83 -8.24 -3.99 19.69
C TYR A 83 -6.92 -4.44 20.31
N ILE A 84 -5.86 -4.44 19.50
CA ILE A 84 -4.59 -4.97 19.96
C ILE A 84 -3.85 -3.97 20.87
N TYR A 85 -3.88 -2.67 20.57
CA TYR A 85 -3.35 -1.66 21.50
C TYR A 85 -3.99 -1.71 22.90
N ARG A 86 -5.24 -2.18 23.02
CA ARG A 86 -5.96 -2.25 24.30
C ARG A 86 -5.70 -3.52 25.12
N HIS A 87 -5.34 -4.64 24.49
CA HIS A 87 -5.24 -5.94 25.17
C HIS A 87 -3.82 -6.32 25.61
N VAL A 88 -2.88 -5.37 25.51
CA VAL A 88 -1.48 -5.62 25.79
C VAL A 88 -1.11 -4.86 27.07
N GLU A 89 -1.17 -5.58 28.20
CA GLU A 89 -1.08 -4.99 29.55
C GLU A 89 0.36 -4.82 30.08
N ASN A 90 1.37 -5.45 29.44
CA ASN A 90 2.70 -5.61 30.03
C ASN A 90 3.82 -5.09 29.12
N LYS A 91 4.50 -3.99 29.49
CA LYS A 91 5.42 -3.20 28.63
C LYS A 91 6.46 -3.98 27.81
N GLN A 92 6.89 -5.16 28.27
CA GLN A 92 7.90 -5.96 27.57
C GLN A 92 7.27 -6.93 26.55
N LYS A 93 6.12 -7.56 26.90
CA LYS A 93 5.26 -8.24 25.91
C LYS A 93 4.67 -7.26 24.91
N VAL A 94 4.45 -5.99 25.31
CA VAL A 94 4.03 -4.92 24.41
C VAL A 94 4.96 -4.76 23.23
N LEU A 95 6.28 -4.81 23.42
CA LEU A 95 7.21 -4.64 22.31
C LEU A 95 7.23 -5.83 21.35
N GLU A 96 7.11 -7.06 21.86
CA GLU A 96 7.06 -8.28 21.03
C GLU A 96 5.72 -8.44 20.30
N ASP A 97 4.60 -8.14 20.97
CA ASP A 97 3.28 -8.18 20.35
C ASP A 97 3.16 -7.04 19.33
N LEU A 98 3.60 -5.81 19.65
CA LEU A 98 3.68 -4.69 18.69
C LEU A 98 4.52 -5.05 17.46
N LYS A 99 5.63 -5.77 17.65
CA LYS A 99 6.47 -6.27 16.54
C LYS A 99 5.66 -7.16 15.61
N MET A 100 5.00 -8.19 16.14
CA MET A 100 4.23 -9.13 15.31
C MET A 100 3.09 -8.44 14.58
N ILE A 101 2.43 -7.47 15.21
CA ILE A 101 1.32 -6.74 14.62
C ILE A 101 1.81 -5.85 13.48
N HIS A 102 2.91 -5.14 13.68
CA HIS A 102 3.49 -4.34 12.60
C HIS A 102 3.93 -5.26 11.46
N ILE A 103 4.67 -6.35 11.71
CA ILE A 103 5.01 -7.30 10.65
C ILE A 103 3.75 -7.81 9.92
N PHE A 104 2.67 -8.12 10.63
CA PHE A 104 1.43 -8.58 10.01
C PHE A 104 0.74 -7.48 9.21
N GLY A 105 0.62 -6.27 9.76
CA GLY A 105 0.00 -5.12 9.09
C GLY A 105 0.77 -4.70 7.84
N PHE A 106 2.10 -4.58 7.95
CA PHE A 106 2.97 -4.30 6.80
C PHE A 106 2.98 -5.45 5.80
N GLY A 107 2.89 -6.70 6.28
CA GLY A 107 2.78 -7.84 5.39
C GLY A 107 1.47 -7.84 4.61
N PHE A 108 0.38 -7.51 5.28
CA PHE A 108 -0.91 -7.36 4.65
C PHE A 108 -0.92 -6.21 3.63
N ASP A 109 -0.26 -5.08 3.94
CA ASP A 109 -0.08 -3.96 3.01
C ASP A 109 0.68 -4.39 1.76
N ASN A 110 1.84 -5.04 1.92
CA ASN A 110 2.65 -5.54 0.81
C ASN A 110 1.87 -6.56 -0.05
N PHE A 111 1.10 -7.44 0.58
CA PHE A 111 0.21 -8.37 -0.12
C PHE A 111 -0.88 -7.62 -0.92
N MET A 112 -1.53 -6.64 -0.31
CA MET A 112 -2.58 -5.82 -0.96
C MET A 112 -2.02 -5.03 -2.15
N VAL A 113 -0.81 -4.46 -2.05
CA VAL A 113 -0.14 -3.78 -3.18
C VAL A 113 -0.02 -4.71 -4.38
N GLY A 114 0.49 -5.92 -4.18
CA GLY A 114 0.60 -6.92 -5.24
C GLY A 114 -0.75 -7.33 -5.84
N PHE A 115 -1.75 -7.52 -4.97
CA PHE A 115 -3.10 -7.88 -5.36
C PHE A 115 -3.80 -6.79 -6.19
N ILE A 116 -3.68 -5.52 -5.77
CA ILE A 116 -4.21 -4.35 -6.49
C ILE A 116 -3.57 -4.25 -7.87
N ILE A 117 -2.24 -4.40 -7.97
CA ILE A 117 -1.54 -4.36 -9.25
C ILE A 117 -2.08 -5.42 -10.21
N ALA A 118 -2.28 -6.66 -9.73
CA ALA A 118 -2.82 -7.72 -10.58
C ALA A 118 -4.23 -7.41 -11.11
N ILE A 119 -5.16 -7.01 -10.23
CA ILE A 119 -6.54 -6.72 -10.64
C ILE A 119 -6.61 -5.50 -11.57
N VAL A 120 -5.93 -4.42 -11.22
CA VAL A 120 -5.98 -3.18 -12.01
C VAL A 120 -5.35 -3.40 -13.38
N PHE A 121 -4.26 -4.16 -13.47
CA PHE A 121 -3.60 -4.41 -14.74
C PHE A 121 -4.42 -5.27 -15.69
N MET A 122 -5.26 -6.18 -15.16
CA MET A 122 -6.23 -6.90 -15.98
C MET A 122 -7.28 -5.96 -16.59
N THR A 123 -7.49 -4.78 -16.01
CA THR A 123 -8.48 -3.80 -16.45
C THR A 123 -7.88 -2.74 -17.38
N ASP A 124 -6.79 -2.07 -16.95
CA ASP A 124 -6.13 -1.00 -17.71
C ASP A 124 -4.60 -0.99 -17.48
N PRO A 125 -3.80 -1.42 -18.48
CA PRO A 125 -2.33 -1.35 -18.47
C PRO A 125 -1.73 0.04 -18.24
N ILE A 126 -2.40 1.12 -18.64
CA ILE A 126 -1.85 2.47 -18.50
C ILE A 126 -1.84 2.87 -17.03
N VAL A 127 -2.90 2.49 -16.30
CA VAL A 127 -3.04 2.73 -14.86
C VAL A 127 -1.90 2.07 -14.07
N MET A 128 -1.30 1.00 -14.58
CA MET A 128 -0.12 0.38 -13.96
C MET A 128 1.02 1.39 -13.76
N LEU A 129 1.34 2.20 -14.79
CA LEU A 129 2.45 3.15 -14.72
C LEU A 129 2.17 4.23 -13.67
N GLU A 130 0.91 4.65 -13.58
CA GLU A 130 0.44 5.63 -12.60
C GLU A 130 0.50 5.09 -11.17
N LEU A 131 0.22 3.78 -10.99
CA LEU A 131 0.29 3.09 -9.70
C LEU A 131 1.71 2.75 -9.26
N SER A 132 2.60 2.46 -10.20
CA SER A 132 3.93 1.92 -9.90
C SER A 132 4.75 2.88 -9.05
N ILE A 133 4.77 4.17 -9.38
CA ILE A 133 5.60 5.15 -8.65
C ILE A 133 5.08 5.40 -7.22
N PRO A 134 3.79 5.73 -7.00
CA PRO A 134 3.25 5.90 -5.65
C PRO A 134 3.38 4.64 -4.80
N LEU A 135 3.08 3.46 -5.35
CA LEU A 135 3.14 2.20 -4.59
C LEU A 135 4.58 1.80 -4.26
N MET A 136 5.55 2.03 -5.14
CA MET A 136 6.97 1.84 -4.81
C MET A 136 7.40 2.78 -3.67
N LEU A 137 7.00 4.05 -3.73
CA LEU A 137 7.34 5.01 -2.67
C LEU A 137 6.62 4.70 -1.36
N GLN A 138 5.39 4.17 -1.42
CA GLN A 138 4.69 3.61 -0.26
C GLN A 138 5.52 2.51 0.39
N MET A 139 5.99 1.53 -0.38
CA MET A 139 6.73 0.43 0.19
C MET A 139 8.06 0.88 0.79
N LEU A 140 8.77 1.81 0.13
CA LEU A 140 9.95 2.45 0.73
C LEU A 140 9.61 3.15 2.05
N SER A 141 8.52 3.91 2.06
CA SER A 141 8.03 4.64 3.24
C SER A 141 7.70 3.68 4.39
N SER A 142 7.01 2.59 4.08
CA SER A 142 6.65 1.51 5.00
C SER A 142 7.89 0.84 5.58
N SER A 143 8.88 0.48 4.76
CA SER A 143 10.13 -0.11 5.24
C SER A 143 10.93 0.87 6.13
N ILE A 144 10.92 2.17 5.84
CA ILE A 144 11.56 3.20 6.69
C ILE A 144 10.82 3.34 8.02
N SER A 145 9.48 3.36 8.00
CA SER A 145 8.66 3.42 9.21
C SER A 145 8.89 2.20 10.10
N LEU A 146 8.91 1.00 9.53
CA LEU A 146 9.19 -0.26 10.24
C LEU A 146 10.51 -0.23 11.01
N ASP A 147 11.59 0.20 10.36
CA ASP A 147 12.93 0.18 10.94
C ASP A 147 13.12 1.26 12.03
N SER A 148 12.28 2.30 12.02
CA SER A 148 12.31 3.41 12.98
C SER A 148 11.61 3.14 14.31
N ILE A 149 10.76 2.11 14.39
CA ILE A 149 9.95 1.81 15.59
C ILE A 149 10.79 1.12 16.71
N ASP A 150 12.13 1.23 16.66
CA ASP A 150 13.12 0.70 17.62
C ASP A 150 13.08 -0.83 17.84
N ILE A 151 12.12 -1.48 17.20
CA ILE A 151 12.06 -2.91 16.99
C ILE A 151 12.90 -3.17 15.74
N ARG A 152 14.23 -3.15 15.87
CA ARG A 152 15.09 -3.69 14.82
C ARG A 152 14.57 -5.09 14.50
N LEU A 153 13.98 -5.25 13.32
CA LEU A 153 13.83 -6.55 12.69
C LEU A 153 15.24 -7.02 12.37
N ASN A 154 15.97 -7.44 13.40
CA ASN A 154 17.28 -8.07 13.27
C ASN A 154 17.14 -9.47 12.63
N ASP A 155 15.91 -9.90 12.38
CA ASP A 155 15.60 -11.13 11.71
C ASP A 155 15.50 -10.92 10.20
N ARG A 156 16.54 -11.40 9.50
CA ARG A 156 16.62 -11.45 8.05
C ARG A 156 15.43 -12.19 7.43
N ILE A 157 14.83 -13.14 8.17
CA ILE A 157 13.71 -13.95 7.71
C ILE A 157 12.44 -13.10 7.56
N SER A 158 12.12 -12.25 8.54
CA SER A 158 10.94 -11.37 8.45
C SER A 158 11.02 -10.44 7.24
N LYS A 159 12.20 -9.88 6.96
CA LYS A 159 12.44 -9.02 5.80
C LYS A 159 12.20 -9.76 4.48
N ILE A 160 12.75 -10.97 4.34
CA ILE A 160 12.54 -11.80 3.14
C ILE A 160 11.06 -12.17 2.98
N LEU A 161 10.38 -12.54 4.07
CA LEU A 161 8.96 -12.87 4.03
C LEU A 161 8.12 -11.68 3.56
N LEU A 162 8.32 -10.50 4.15
CA LEU A 162 7.63 -9.25 3.79
C LEU A 162 7.80 -8.90 2.31
N SER A 163 9.01 -9.06 1.78
CA SER A 163 9.34 -8.74 0.39
C SER A 163 8.76 -9.73 -0.63
N ILE A 164 8.36 -10.94 -0.21
CA ILE A 164 7.73 -11.94 -1.08
C ILE A 164 6.20 -11.70 -1.20
N LEU A 165 5.60 -11.03 -0.21
CA LEU A 165 4.14 -10.86 -0.16
C LEU A 165 3.52 -10.13 -1.36
N PRO A 166 4.16 -9.13 -2.00
CA PRO A 166 3.60 -8.54 -3.22
C PRO A 166 3.48 -9.57 -4.37
N VAL A 167 4.44 -10.48 -4.49
CA VAL A 167 4.40 -11.55 -5.50
C VAL A 167 3.29 -12.56 -5.20
N ILE A 168 3.09 -12.88 -3.92
CA ILE A 168 1.98 -13.74 -3.49
C ILE A 168 0.64 -13.05 -3.75
N GLY A 169 0.50 -11.77 -3.40
CA GLY A 169 -0.69 -10.96 -3.68
C GLY A 169 -1.03 -10.91 -5.16
N ALA A 170 -0.03 -10.65 -6.01
CA ALA A 170 -0.21 -10.65 -7.46
C ALA A 170 -0.62 -12.03 -8.00
N SER A 171 0.00 -13.10 -7.51
CA SER A 171 -0.37 -14.47 -7.89
C SER A 171 -1.81 -14.78 -7.52
N VAL A 172 -2.23 -14.41 -6.30
CA VAL A 172 -3.60 -14.59 -5.84
C VAL A 172 -4.57 -13.80 -6.72
N GLY A 173 -4.25 -12.55 -7.08
CA GLY A 173 -5.06 -11.74 -7.98
C GLY A 173 -5.17 -12.32 -9.40
N LEU A 174 -4.11 -12.95 -9.92
CA LEU A 174 -4.11 -13.57 -11.25
C LEU A 174 -4.79 -14.94 -11.30
N ILE A 175 -4.66 -15.76 -10.25
CA ILE A 175 -5.24 -17.10 -10.17
C ILE A 175 -6.74 -17.02 -9.94
N LEU A 176 -7.16 -16.07 -9.10
CA LEU A 176 -8.56 -15.85 -8.84
C LEU A 176 -9.14 -15.12 -10.04
N GLU A 177 -9.49 -15.88 -11.08
CA GLU A 177 -10.31 -15.45 -12.23
C GLU A 177 -11.73 -15.11 -11.76
N PHE A 178 -11.86 -14.18 -10.82
CA PHE A 178 -13.12 -13.73 -10.29
C PHE A 178 -13.96 -13.14 -11.41
N GLU A 179 -15.27 -13.37 -11.35
CA GLU A 179 -16.17 -12.50 -12.11
C GLU A 179 -15.93 -11.05 -11.67
N GLN A 180 -15.96 -10.13 -12.63
CA GLN A 180 -15.63 -8.72 -12.43
C GLN A 180 -16.34 -8.12 -11.20
N ILE A 181 -17.57 -8.54 -10.94
CA ILE A 181 -18.35 -8.08 -9.78
C ILE A 181 -17.70 -8.43 -8.44
N TYR A 182 -17.19 -9.65 -8.29
CA TYR A 182 -16.50 -10.08 -7.06
C TYR A 182 -15.11 -9.45 -6.95
N ALA A 183 -14.40 -9.33 -8.07
CA ALA A 183 -13.12 -8.61 -8.12
C ALA A 183 -13.29 -7.16 -7.64
N ASN A 184 -14.35 -6.46 -8.08
CA ASN A 184 -14.65 -5.10 -7.65
C ASN A 184 -14.97 -5.00 -6.15
N TYR A 185 -15.66 -5.98 -5.55
CA TYR A 185 -15.90 -5.99 -4.09
C TYR A 185 -14.62 -6.18 -3.29
N ILE A 186 -13.75 -7.10 -3.71
CA ILE A 186 -12.47 -7.34 -3.02
C ILE A 186 -11.55 -6.14 -3.21
N LEU A 187 -11.48 -5.56 -4.42
CA LEU A 187 -10.73 -4.34 -4.68
C LEU A 187 -11.27 -3.17 -3.83
N SER A 188 -12.59 -2.99 -3.74
CA SER A 188 -13.20 -1.97 -2.88
C SER A 188 -12.76 -2.12 -1.43
N PHE A 189 -12.81 -3.33 -0.90
CA PHE A 189 -12.32 -3.65 0.43
C PHE A 189 -10.83 -3.32 0.58
N ALA A 190 -9.99 -3.72 -0.38
CA ALA A 190 -8.56 -3.44 -0.40
C ALA A 190 -8.25 -1.93 -0.45
N LEU A 191 -9.02 -1.13 -1.19
CA LEU A 191 -8.88 0.34 -1.20
C LEU A 191 -9.24 0.95 0.16
N GLY A 192 -10.21 0.38 0.87
CA GLY A 192 -10.56 0.77 2.23
C GLY A 192 -9.44 0.52 3.24
N VAL A 193 -8.83 -0.67 3.15
CA VAL A 193 -7.63 -1.05 3.90
C VAL A 193 -6.49 -0.07 3.59
N LEU A 194 -6.18 0.12 2.31
CA LEU A 194 -5.11 1.01 1.85
C LEU A 194 -5.33 2.43 2.37
N PHE A 195 -6.56 2.94 2.30
CA PHE A 195 -6.87 4.27 2.80
C PHE A 195 -6.61 4.41 4.31
N TYR A 196 -6.96 3.40 5.10
CA TYR A 196 -6.63 3.37 6.52
C TYR A 196 -5.11 3.40 6.75
N MET A 197 -4.37 2.53 6.07
CA MET A 197 -2.91 2.43 6.17
C MET A 197 -2.23 3.76 5.81
N VAL A 198 -2.68 4.42 4.73
CA VAL A 198 -2.13 5.73 4.33
C VAL A 198 -2.33 6.78 5.42
N ILE A 199 -3.54 6.87 5.98
CA ILE A 199 -3.83 7.84 7.04
C ILE A 199 -3.02 7.54 8.31
N ARG A 200 -2.85 6.27 8.63
CA ARG A 200 -2.27 5.86 9.90
C ARG A 200 -0.74 5.84 9.90
N ASP A 201 -0.17 5.24 8.87
CA ASP A 201 1.24 4.83 8.84
C ASP A 201 2.10 5.63 7.86
N VAL A 202 1.48 6.25 6.84
CA VAL A 202 2.20 7.04 5.83
C VAL A 202 2.10 8.54 6.10
N ILE A 203 0.93 9.07 6.48
CA ILE A 203 0.81 10.49 6.83
C ILE A 203 1.60 10.76 8.12
N PRO A 204 2.60 11.67 8.11
CA PRO A 204 3.31 12.06 9.32
C PRO A 204 2.34 12.61 10.37
N GLN A 205 2.44 12.09 11.60
CA GLN A 205 1.55 12.50 12.69
C GLN A 205 2.12 13.73 13.43
N GLY A 206 1.24 14.63 13.86
CA GLY A 206 1.63 15.83 14.60
C GLY A 206 2.32 16.88 13.72
N GLY A 207 3.32 17.58 14.28
CA GLY A 207 3.99 18.70 13.62
C GLY A 207 5.22 18.35 12.76
N SER A 208 5.53 17.06 12.58
CA SER A 208 6.78 16.64 11.91
C SER A 208 6.69 16.56 10.38
N GLY A 209 5.48 16.57 9.83
CA GLY A 209 5.26 16.54 8.38
C GLY A 209 5.71 17.81 7.66
N SER A 210 6.03 17.68 6.37
CA SER A 210 6.37 18.77 5.47
C SER A 210 5.19 19.03 4.52
N PRO A 211 4.35 20.06 4.77
CA PRO A 211 3.25 20.41 3.87
C PRO A 211 3.67 20.65 2.42
N PRO A 212 4.82 21.31 2.12
CA PRO A 212 5.27 21.47 0.74
C PRO A 212 5.52 20.14 0.03
N LEU A 213 6.10 19.14 0.71
CA LEU A 213 6.37 17.85 0.09
C LEU A 213 5.10 17.04 -0.13
N PHE A 214 4.14 17.12 0.80
CA PHE A 214 2.81 16.56 0.58
C PHE A 214 2.14 17.15 -0.66
N LEU A 215 2.15 18.48 -0.80
CA LEU A 215 1.60 19.15 -1.98
C LEU A 215 2.33 18.76 -3.26
N ILE A 216 3.66 18.66 -3.25
CA ILE A 216 4.43 18.19 -4.41
C ILE A 216 3.99 16.77 -4.79
N GLY A 217 3.86 15.86 -3.83
CA GLY A 217 3.38 14.49 -4.09
C GLY A 217 1.99 14.49 -4.73
N THR A 218 1.06 15.27 -4.19
CA THR A 218 -0.29 15.42 -4.77
C THR A 218 -0.25 15.97 -6.19
N LEU A 219 0.56 17.00 -6.46
CA LEU A 219 0.68 17.61 -7.79
C LEU A 219 1.29 16.65 -8.82
N VAL A 220 2.23 15.80 -8.41
CA VAL A 220 2.81 14.77 -9.29
C VAL A 220 1.74 13.79 -9.76
N THR A 221 0.91 13.27 -8.85
CA THR A 221 -0.19 12.37 -9.23
C THR A 221 -1.24 13.07 -10.07
N ILE A 222 -1.59 14.33 -9.78
CA ILE A 222 -2.47 15.14 -10.64
C ILE A 222 -1.87 15.26 -12.04
N GLY A 223 -0.55 15.45 -12.15
CA GLY A 223 0.17 15.47 -13.41
C GLY A 223 -0.01 14.18 -14.20
N PHE A 224 0.19 13.02 -13.57
CA PHE A 224 -0.05 11.72 -14.21
C PHE A 224 -1.50 11.56 -14.65
N TRP A 225 -2.44 11.90 -13.77
CA TRP A 225 -3.87 11.83 -14.08
C TRP A 225 -4.27 12.74 -15.25
N ILE A 226 -3.70 13.94 -15.36
CA ILE A 226 -3.95 14.85 -16.50
C ILE A 226 -3.35 14.27 -17.79
N LEU A 227 -2.13 13.72 -17.74
CA LEU A 227 -1.47 13.13 -18.90
C LEU A 227 -2.29 11.99 -19.52
N ARG A 228 -3.04 11.25 -18.70
CA ARG A 228 -3.96 10.19 -19.16
C ARG A 228 -4.99 10.67 -20.19
N PHE A 229 -5.41 11.94 -20.13
CA PHE A 229 -6.38 12.49 -21.10
C PHE A 229 -5.77 12.82 -22.48
N PHE A 230 -4.44 12.78 -22.61
CA PHE A 230 -3.72 13.11 -23.84
C PHE A 230 -3.13 11.90 -24.56
N ILE A 231 -3.18 10.71 -23.96
CA ILE A 231 -2.69 9.44 -24.49
C ILE A 231 -3.89 8.60 -24.95
#